data_AF-A0A2N9EBW6-F1
#
_entry.id   AF-A0A2N9EBW6-F1
#
_cell.length_a   1.000
_cell.length_b   1.000
_cell.length_c   1.000
_cell.angle_alpha   90.00
_cell.angle_beta   90.00
_cell.angle_gamma   90.00
#
_symmetry.space_group_name_H-M   'P 1'
#
loop_
_entity.id
_entity.type
_entity.pdbx_description
1 polymer ?
#
loop_
_entity_poly.entity_id
_entity_poly.type
_entity_poly.pdbx_seq_one_letter_code
_entity_poly.pdbx_strand_id
1 'polypeptide(L)'
;MALRIAPSTYHSSSPFFSSSSSSFSSFPYRHSSSSSGIRYKCSYSYPSSSLSKKPQSVPLSLSSSFTNHICKAAEYKFPDPIPEFADAETEKFRTHLQKKLVKNDTYGDSAGEVIEICTEIFKTFLHSHYGGPGTLLVLPFIDMADTVNERGLPGGPHAARTAVKWAQNHVDKDWNEWTSGDSD
;
A
#
# COMPACT_ATOMS: atom_id res chain seq x y z
N MET A 1 -51.46 46.21 48.77
CA MET A 1 -51.40 44.75 48.49
C MET A 1 -50.75 44.57 47.12
N ALA A 2 -50.02 43.47 46.94
CA ALA A 2 -49.20 43.06 45.78
C ALA A 2 -47.71 43.48 45.83
N LEU A 3 -46.88 42.46 45.57
CA LEU A 3 -45.57 42.18 46.15
C LEU A 3 -44.40 42.58 45.23
N ARG A 4 -43.25 42.82 45.88
CA ARG A 4 -41.93 42.97 45.26
C ARG A 4 -41.47 41.66 44.62
N ILE A 5 -40.88 41.73 43.43
CA ILE A 5 -39.86 40.78 42.97
C ILE A 5 -38.76 41.60 42.30
N ALA A 6 -37.55 41.56 42.88
CA ALA A 6 -36.33 42.02 42.25
C ALA A 6 -35.63 40.81 41.61
N PRO A 7 -35.01 40.95 40.42
CA PRO A 7 -33.97 40.03 39.97
C PRO A 7 -32.58 40.60 40.28
N SER A 8 -31.76 39.73 40.85
CA SER A 8 -30.37 39.93 41.22
C SER A 8 -29.45 40.09 40.02
N THR A 9 -28.53 41.05 40.15
CA THR A 9 -27.29 41.21 39.38
C THR A 9 -26.38 39.98 39.48
N TYR A 10 -25.91 39.46 38.35
CA TYR A 10 -24.60 38.82 38.26
C TYR A 10 -23.82 39.44 37.10
N HIS A 11 -22.80 40.20 37.48
CA HIS A 11 -21.65 40.52 36.65
C HIS A 11 -20.91 39.23 36.31
N SER A 12 -20.61 39.00 35.04
CA SER A 12 -19.44 38.19 34.67
C SER A 12 -18.67 38.92 33.60
N SER A 13 -17.61 39.56 34.09
CA SER A 13 -16.59 40.27 33.35
C SER A 13 -15.86 39.30 32.42
N SER A 14 -15.81 39.61 31.13
CA SER A 14 -14.89 38.98 30.18
C SER A 14 -13.53 39.66 30.30
N PRO A 15 -12.44 38.97 30.70
CA PRO A 15 -11.12 39.50 30.49
C PRO A 15 -10.57 39.00 29.16
N PHE A 16 -10.30 39.96 28.28
CA PHE A 16 -9.08 40.06 27.49
C PHE A 16 -8.57 38.77 26.82
N PHE A 17 -8.89 38.64 25.53
CA PHE A 17 -8.02 37.96 24.58
C PHE A 17 -6.68 38.69 24.53
N SER A 18 -5.70 38.17 25.26
CA SER A 18 -4.30 38.54 25.07
C SER A 18 -3.81 37.95 23.75
N SER A 19 -3.77 38.81 22.73
CA SER A 19 -2.91 38.62 21.57
C SER A 19 -1.46 38.69 22.02
N SER A 20 -0.79 37.53 22.06
CA SER A 20 0.67 37.46 22.10
C SER A 20 1.17 36.94 20.76
N SER A 21 1.63 37.90 19.96
CA SER A 21 2.44 37.70 18.78
C SER A 21 3.88 37.32 19.16
N SER A 22 4.60 36.80 18.15
CA SER A 22 6.04 36.52 18.10
C SER A 22 6.40 35.10 18.57
N SER A 23 7.19 34.28 17.85
CA SER A 23 8.12 34.56 16.77
C SER A 23 8.26 33.33 15.88
N PHE A 24 8.24 33.51 14.56
CA PHE A 24 8.75 32.51 13.63
C PHE A 24 10.28 32.43 13.81
N SER A 25 10.77 31.42 14.51
CA SER A 25 12.17 31.05 14.46
C SER A 25 12.44 30.39 13.11
N SER A 26 12.93 31.19 12.17
CA SER A 26 13.55 30.72 10.95
C SER A 26 14.80 29.94 11.32
N PHE A 27 14.70 28.61 11.35
CA PHE A 27 15.88 27.76 11.45
C PHE A 27 16.66 27.86 10.13
N PRO A 28 17.95 28.24 10.14
CA PRO A 28 18.78 28.15 8.96
C PRO A 28 19.05 26.68 8.68
N TYR A 29 18.55 26.18 7.55
CA TYR A 29 19.04 24.93 6.96
C TYR A 29 20.52 25.11 6.65
N ARG A 30 21.38 24.63 7.56
CA ARG A 30 22.79 24.38 7.25
C ARG A 30 22.85 23.21 6.28
N HIS A 31 23.13 23.51 5.02
CA HIS A 31 23.68 22.54 4.08
C HIS A 31 25.09 22.16 4.56
N SER A 32 25.20 21.03 5.25
CA SER A 32 26.47 20.32 5.40
C SER A 32 26.58 19.31 4.26
N SER A 33 27.16 19.75 3.15
CA SER A 33 27.55 18.91 2.03
C SER A 33 28.80 18.10 2.42
N SER A 34 28.63 16.92 3.02
CA SER A 34 29.70 15.93 3.08
C SER A 34 29.36 14.77 2.12
N SER A 35 29.56 14.99 0.83
CA SER A 35 29.53 13.89 -0.14
C SER A 35 30.84 13.13 -0.03
N SER A 36 30.83 12.01 0.68
CA SER A 36 31.84 10.97 0.52
C SER A 36 31.62 10.32 -0.85
N GLY A 37 32.13 10.99 -1.89
CA GLY A 37 32.03 10.53 -3.26
C GLY A 37 32.85 9.26 -3.47
N ILE A 38 32.17 8.11 -3.52
CA ILE A 38 32.74 6.88 -4.02
C ILE A 38 32.90 7.08 -5.54
N ARG A 39 34.12 7.47 -5.95
CA ARG A 39 34.52 7.54 -7.35
C ARG A 39 34.81 6.13 -7.85
N TYR A 40 33.85 5.52 -8.53
CA TYR A 40 34.11 4.35 -9.37
C TYR A 40 34.90 4.83 -10.60
N LYS A 41 36.22 4.61 -10.61
CA LYS A 41 37.05 4.78 -11.80
C LYS A 41 36.81 3.57 -12.71
N CYS A 42 36.07 3.76 -13.79
CA CYS A 42 36.06 2.80 -14.88
C CYS A 42 37.23 3.15 -15.83
N SER A 43 38.36 2.49 -15.64
CA SER A 43 39.52 2.59 -16.54
C SER A 43 39.33 1.59 -17.69
N TYR A 44 38.84 2.07 -18.83
CA TYR A 44 38.94 1.33 -20.09
C TYR A 44 40.27 1.67 -20.75
N SER A 45 41.21 0.72 -20.67
CA SER A 45 42.44 0.71 -21.46
C SER A 45 42.09 0.35 -22.90
N TYR A 46 42.21 1.30 -23.83
CA TYR A 46 42.14 1.01 -25.26
C TYR A 46 43.53 0.61 -25.76
N PRO A 47 43.71 -0.58 -26.38
CA PRO A 47 44.86 -0.79 -27.22
C PRO A 47 44.63 -0.06 -28.54
N SER A 48 45.42 1.00 -28.75
CA SER A 48 45.63 1.58 -30.08
C SER A 48 46.22 0.52 -31.01
N SER A 49 45.53 0.24 -32.11
CA SER A 49 46.18 -0.28 -33.32
C SER A 49 45.63 0.44 -34.53
N SER A 50 46.50 1.23 -35.14
CA SER A 50 46.29 1.94 -36.40
C SER A 50 46.27 0.94 -37.56
N LEU A 51 45.13 0.76 -38.23
CA LEU A 51 45.11 0.27 -39.61
C LEU A 51 43.91 0.85 -40.35
N SER A 52 44.22 1.82 -41.21
CA SER A 52 43.36 2.34 -42.27
C SER A 52 42.81 1.22 -43.16
N LYS A 53 41.50 0.98 -43.12
CA LYS A 53 40.77 0.21 -44.15
C LYS A 53 39.40 0.86 -44.42
N LYS A 54 39.13 1.06 -45.73
CA LYS A 54 37.91 1.63 -46.32
C LYS A 54 36.62 1.01 -45.77
N PRO A 55 35.50 1.76 -45.76
CA PRO A 55 34.20 1.17 -45.48
C PRO A 55 33.78 0.32 -46.69
N GLN A 56 33.89 -1.01 -46.56
CA GLN A 56 33.15 -1.93 -47.41
C GLN A 56 31.77 -2.12 -46.80
N SER A 57 30.75 -1.59 -47.49
CA SER A 57 29.35 -1.88 -47.22
C SER A 57 29.11 -3.37 -47.41
N VAL A 58 29.01 -4.12 -46.31
CA VAL A 58 28.45 -5.46 -46.34
C VAL A 58 26.94 -5.34 -46.52
N PRO A 59 26.33 -5.96 -47.55
CA PRO A 59 24.89 -6.06 -47.57
C PRO A 59 24.52 -7.05 -46.47
N LEU A 60 23.90 -6.55 -45.39
CA LEU A 60 23.13 -7.41 -44.49
C LEU A 60 21.97 -7.94 -45.34
N SER A 61 22.17 -9.11 -45.94
CA SER A 61 21.10 -9.87 -46.58
C SER A 61 20.20 -10.38 -45.47
N LEU A 62 19.30 -9.50 -45.01
CA LEU A 62 18.11 -9.86 -44.26
C LEU A 62 17.28 -10.75 -45.20
N SER A 63 17.52 -12.05 -45.13
CA SER A 63 16.60 -13.04 -45.64
C SER A 63 15.29 -12.88 -44.86
N SER A 64 14.43 -12.03 -45.41
CA SER A 64 13.08 -11.75 -44.95
C SER A 64 12.21 -12.98 -45.26
N SER A 65 12.49 -14.08 -44.58
CA SER A 65 11.47 -15.08 -44.31
C SER A 65 10.81 -14.74 -42.98
N PHE A 66 10.26 -13.52 -42.89
CA PHE A 66 9.26 -13.20 -41.87
C PHE A 66 7.97 -13.92 -42.26
N THR A 67 7.95 -15.24 -42.12
CA THR A 67 6.69 -15.95 -41.99
C THR A 67 6.01 -15.36 -40.77
N ASN A 68 4.82 -14.80 -40.97
CA ASN A 68 4.01 -14.11 -39.97
C ASN A 68 3.89 -14.91 -38.66
N HIS A 69 4.82 -14.73 -37.72
CA HIS A 69 4.68 -15.20 -36.34
C HIS A 69 3.78 -14.22 -35.59
N ILE A 70 2.55 -14.03 -36.09
CA ILE A 70 1.50 -13.38 -35.33
C ILE A 70 1.01 -14.44 -34.34
N CYS A 71 1.69 -14.53 -33.19
CA CYS A 71 1.21 -15.31 -32.07
C CYS A 71 -0.08 -14.66 -31.58
N LYS A 72 -1.24 -15.18 -32.01
CA LYS A 72 -2.52 -14.84 -31.38
C LYS A 72 -2.47 -15.41 -29.97
N ALA A 73 -2.23 -14.54 -28.98
CA ALA A 73 -2.51 -14.90 -27.59
C ALA A 73 -3.99 -15.27 -27.53
N ALA A 74 -4.30 -16.48 -27.07
CA ALA A 74 -5.67 -16.80 -26.69
C ALA A 74 -6.08 -15.80 -25.59
N GLU A 75 -7.32 -15.30 -25.68
CA GLU A 75 -7.88 -14.42 -24.66
C GLU A 75 -7.90 -15.19 -23.32
N TYR A 76 -6.98 -14.83 -22.43
CA TYR A 76 -6.90 -15.45 -21.11
C TYR A 76 -8.09 -14.97 -20.30
N LYS A 77 -9.00 -15.90 -19.97
CA LYS A 77 -10.10 -15.63 -19.04
C LYS A 77 -9.62 -15.93 -17.64
N PHE A 78 -9.73 -14.92 -16.80
CA PHE A 78 -9.48 -15.08 -15.38
C PHE A 78 -10.52 -16.04 -14.78
N PRO A 79 -10.11 -16.93 -13.88
CA PRO A 79 -11.06 -17.74 -13.12
C PRO A 79 -12.00 -16.83 -12.34
N ASP A 80 -13.26 -17.23 -12.24
CA ASP A 80 -14.21 -16.56 -11.36
C ASP A 80 -13.78 -16.77 -9.89
N PRO A 81 -13.99 -15.78 -9.01
CA PRO A 81 -13.71 -15.93 -7.59
C PRO A 81 -14.46 -17.12 -6.97
N ILE A 82 -13.85 -17.79 -6.00
CA ILE A 82 -14.45 -18.92 -5.25
C ILE A 82 -14.95 -18.41 -3.89
N PRO A 83 -16.27 -18.29 -3.67
CA PRO A 83 -16.83 -17.73 -2.44
C PRO A 83 -16.44 -18.51 -1.18
N GLU A 84 -16.36 -19.84 -1.25
CA GLU A 84 -16.03 -20.71 -0.12
C GLU A 84 -14.58 -20.50 0.34
N PHE A 85 -13.66 -20.35 -0.62
CA PHE A 85 -12.28 -20.01 -0.33
C PHE A 85 -12.21 -18.62 0.31
N ALA A 86 -12.94 -17.64 -0.25
CA ALA A 86 -12.95 -16.28 0.25
C ALA A 86 -13.40 -16.20 1.72
N ASP A 87 -14.45 -16.93 2.10
CA ASP A 87 -14.90 -16.97 3.50
C ASP A 87 -13.89 -17.66 4.42
N ALA A 88 -13.32 -18.80 4.01
CA ALA A 88 -12.32 -19.51 4.79
C ALA A 88 -11.04 -18.69 5.02
N GLU A 89 -10.59 -17.99 3.98
CA GLU A 89 -9.37 -17.19 4.02
C GLU A 89 -9.57 -15.88 4.80
N THR A 90 -10.77 -15.29 4.71
CA THR A 90 -11.16 -14.11 5.50
C THR A 90 -11.13 -14.40 7.00
N GLU A 91 -11.58 -15.57 7.46
CA GLU A 91 -11.54 -15.92 8.88
C GLU A 91 -10.11 -16.07 9.42
N LYS A 92 -9.21 -16.67 8.63
CA LYS A 92 -7.77 -16.74 8.98
C LYS A 92 -7.16 -15.35 9.05
N PHE A 93 -7.48 -14.49 8.08
CA PHE A 93 -7.03 -13.10 8.03
C PHE A 93 -7.48 -12.32 9.27
N ARG A 94 -8.76 -12.38 9.60
CA ARG A 94 -9.35 -11.74 10.79
C ARG A 94 -8.62 -12.15 12.06
N THR A 95 -8.40 -13.46 12.24
CA THR A 95 -7.68 -14.03 13.39
C THR A 95 -6.23 -13.51 13.45
N HIS A 96 -5.56 -13.40 12.30
CA HIS A 96 -4.21 -12.85 12.24
C HIS A 96 -4.16 -11.37 12.67
N LEU A 97 -5.08 -10.56 12.13
CA LEU A 97 -5.18 -9.15 12.49
C LEU A 97 -5.47 -8.97 13.96
N GLN A 98 -6.43 -9.72 14.53
CA GLN A 98 -6.71 -9.69 15.96
C GLN A 98 -5.46 -9.99 16.79
N LYS A 99 -4.72 -11.05 16.45
CA LYS A 99 -3.47 -11.42 17.13
C LYS A 99 -2.37 -10.35 17.01
N LYS A 100 -2.34 -9.58 15.92
CA LYS A 100 -1.31 -8.57 15.67
C LYS A 100 -1.67 -7.21 16.26
N LEU A 101 -2.90 -6.75 16.06
CA LEU A 101 -3.36 -5.41 16.45
C LEU A 101 -3.60 -5.32 17.95
N VAL A 102 -4.13 -6.37 18.60
CA VAL A 102 -4.33 -6.38 20.07
C VAL A 102 -3.00 -6.31 20.84
N LYS A 103 -1.89 -6.74 20.22
CA LYS A 103 -0.56 -6.62 20.85
C LYS A 103 0.01 -5.21 20.79
N ASN A 104 -0.52 -4.35 19.93
CA ASN A 104 -0.05 -2.99 19.77
C ASN A 104 -0.95 -2.04 20.57
N ASP A 105 -0.34 -1.28 21.47
CA ASP A 105 -1.05 -0.31 22.33
C ASP A 105 -1.66 0.88 21.53
N THR A 106 -1.29 1.03 20.26
CA THR A 106 -1.75 2.10 19.37
C THR A 106 -3.27 2.11 19.14
N TYR A 107 -3.93 0.95 19.25
CA TYR A 107 -5.32 0.80 18.86
C TYR A 107 -6.31 0.92 20.03
N GLY A 108 -5.89 0.64 21.27
CA GLY A 108 -6.77 0.66 22.44
C GLY A 108 -8.12 -0.04 22.20
N ASP A 109 -9.21 0.66 22.52
CA ASP A 109 -10.58 0.16 22.34
C ASP A 109 -11.04 0.11 20.88
N SER A 110 -10.37 0.85 19.98
CA SER A 110 -10.71 0.91 18.55
C SER A 110 -10.19 -0.28 17.73
N ALA A 111 -9.40 -1.17 18.35
CA ALA A 111 -8.82 -2.33 17.66
C ALA A 111 -9.88 -3.22 16.98
N GLY A 112 -11.03 -3.43 17.65
CA GLY A 112 -12.12 -4.22 17.11
C GLY A 112 -12.68 -3.64 15.80
N GLU A 113 -12.92 -2.34 15.77
CA GLU A 113 -13.45 -1.64 14.60
C GLU A 113 -12.46 -1.65 13.43
N VAL A 114 -11.16 -1.42 13.70
CA VAL A 114 -10.12 -1.50 12.66
C VAL A 114 -10.04 -2.90 12.06
N ILE A 115 -10.12 -3.96 12.88
CA ILE A 115 -10.13 -5.34 12.41
C ILE A 115 -11.35 -5.60 11.52
N GLU A 116 -12.52 -5.13 11.92
CA GLU A 116 -13.76 -5.30 11.16
C GLU A 116 -13.68 -4.63 9.79
N ILE A 117 -13.26 -3.36 9.73
CA ILE A 117 -13.05 -2.62 8.48
C ILE A 117 -12.10 -3.36 7.55
N CYS A 118 -10.94 -3.78 8.07
CA CYS A 118 -9.94 -4.48 7.25
C CYS A 118 -10.50 -5.82 6.75
N THR A 119 -11.23 -6.54 7.59
CA THR A 119 -11.82 -7.84 7.25
C THR A 119 -12.90 -7.69 6.18
N GLU A 120 -13.76 -6.69 6.28
CA GLU A 120 -14.85 -6.43 5.33
C GLU A 120 -14.30 -6.06 3.93
N ILE A 121 -13.31 -5.16 3.87
CA ILE A 121 -12.67 -4.77 2.61
C ILE A 121 -11.98 -5.97 1.97
N PHE A 122 -11.24 -6.74 2.77
CA PHE A 122 -10.53 -7.92 2.27
C PHE A 122 -11.50 -9.00 1.77
N LYS A 123 -12.57 -9.27 2.53
CA LYS A 123 -13.62 -10.20 2.15
C LYS A 123 -14.24 -9.81 0.81
N THR A 124 -14.64 -8.55 0.68
CA THR A 124 -15.26 -8.03 -0.55
C THR A 124 -14.34 -8.23 -1.74
N PHE A 125 -13.05 -7.89 -1.59
CA PHE A 125 -12.05 -8.11 -2.62
C PHE A 125 -11.92 -9.59 -3.02
N LEU A 126 -11.84 -10.50 -2.05
CA LEU A 126 -11.71 -11.93 -2.34
C LEU A 126 -12.94 -12.50 -3.07
N HIS A 127 -14.13 -12.02 -2.74
CA HIS A 127 -15.38 -12.46 -3.36
C HIS A 127 -15.59 -11.91 -4.78
N SER A 128 -15.03 -10.75 -5.13
CA SER A 128 -15.32 -10.08 -6.40
C SER A 128 -14.16 -10.01 -7.39
N HIS A 129 -12.91 -10.08 -6.92
CA HIS A 129 -11.74 -9.77 -7.75
C HIS A 129 -10.63 -10.82 -7.69
N TYR A 130 -10.54 -11.61 -6.62
CA TYR A 130 -9.48 -12.59 -6.49
C TYR A 130 -9.83 -13.89 -7.23
N GLY A 131 -9.15 -14.13 -8.35
CA GLY A 131 -9.35 -15.30 -9.22
C GLY A 131 -8.20 -16.31 -9.16
N GLY A 132 -7.40 -16.29 -8.10
CA GLY A 132 -6.29 -17.22 -7.89
C GLY A 132 -4.90 -16.56 -7.76
N PRO A 133 -3.80 -17.32 -7.86
CA PRO A 133 -2.47 -16.85 -7.54
C PRO A 133 -1.99 -15.76 -8.50
N GLY A 134 -1.27 -14.76 -7.99
CA GLY A 134 -0.80 -13.62 -8.79
C GLY A 134 -1.88 -12.57 -9.08
N THR A 135 -3.07 -12.72 -8.49
CA THR A 135 -4.22 -11.83 -8.74
C THR A 135 -4.53 -10.92 -7.56
N LEU A 136 -3.72 -11.00 -6.50
CA LEU A 136 -3.80 -10.15 -5.32
C LEU A 136 -3.52 -8.67 -5.68
N LEU A 137 -4.53 -7.81 -5.53
CA LEU A 137 -4.42 -6.39 -5.84
C LEU A 137 -3.92 -5.59 -4.64
N VAL A 138 -3.29 -4.45 -4.93
CA VAL A 138 -2.85 -3.50 -3.90
C VAL A 138 -3.99 -2.61 -3.40
N LEU A 139 -4.97 -2.33 -4.28
CA LEU A 139 -6.13 -1.47 -4.03
C LEU A 139 -6.85 -1.76 -2.71
N PRO A 140 -7.25 -3.00 -2.37
CA PRO A 140 -7.94 -3.26 -1.11
C PRO A 140 -7.13 -2.82 0.12
N PHE A 141 -5.80 -2.85 0.07
CA PHE A 141 -4.97 -2.42 1.20
C PHE A 141 -4.81 -0.90 1.29
N ILE A 142 -4.94 -0.18 0.17
CA ILE A 142 -5.04 1.28 0.17
C ILE A 142 -6.38 1.67 0.81
N ASP A 143 -7.46 1.04 0.36
CA ASP A 143 -8.81 1.28 0.89
C ASP A 143 -8.90 1.01 2.40
N MET A 144 -8.19 -0.01 2.91
CA MET A 144 -8.07 -0.24 4.35
C MET A 144 -7.45 0.94 5.09
N ALA A 145 -6.34 1.48 4.57
CA ALA A 145 -5.67 2.60 5.23
C ALA A 145 -6.53 3.87 5.19
N ASP A 146 -7.11 4.16 4.03
CA ASP A 146 -7.94 5.34 3.82
C ASP A 146 -9.22 5.27 4.64
N THR A 147 -9.95 4.14 4.61
CA THR A 147 -11.19 3.98 5.38
C THR A 147 -10.95 4.11 6.89
N VAL A 148 -9.86 3.54 7.41
CA VAL A 148 -9.50 3.66 8.84
C VAL A 148 -9.18 5.12 9.17
N ASN A 149 -8.41 5.81 8.34
CA ASN A 149 -8.05 7.21 8.56
C ASN A 149 -9.26 8.16 8.45
N GLU A 150 -10.13 7.95 7.47
CA GLU A 150 -11.35 8.75 7.24
C GLU A 150 -12.34 8.62 8.39
N ARG A 151 -12.41 7.44 9.04
CA ARG A 151 -13.20 7.23 10.26
C ARG A 151 -12.53 7.79 11.52
N GLY A 152 -11.34 8.38 11.41
CA GLY A 152 -10.59 8.93 12.54
C GLY A 152 -10.00 7.86 13.46
N LEU A 153 -9.89 6.62 12.99
CA LEU A 153 -9.34 5.51 13.76
C LEU A 153 -7.80 5.48 13.69
N PRO A 154 -7.13 5.05 14.76
CA PRO A 154 -5.68 5.03 14.79
C PRO A 154 -5.09 3.92 13.90
N GLY A 155 -3.89 4.17 13.38
CA GLY A 155 -3.04 3.12 12.83
C GLY A 155 -3.46 2.52 11.49
N GLY A 156 -4.21 3.24 10.65
CA GLY A 156 -4.61 2.82 9.30
C GLY A 156 -3.44 2.30 8.42
N PRO A 157 -2.38 3.09 8.22
CA PRO A 157 -1.22 2.64 7.44
C PRO A 157 -0.51 1.39 8.02
N HIS A 158 -0.54 1.22 9.35
CA HIS A 158 0.06 0.06 10.00
C HIS A 158 -0.82 -1.20 9.85
N ALA A 159 -2.15 -1.04 9.97
CA ALA A 159 -3.10 -2.11 9.75
C ALA A 159 -3.01 -2.63 8.30
N ALA A 160 -3.02 -1.72 7.33
CA ALA A 160 -2.84 -2.06 5.91
C ALA A 160 -1.52 -2.80 5.64
N ARG A 161 -0.39 -2.34 6.19
CA ARG A 161 0.90 -3.04 6.05
C ARG A 161 0.89 -4.44 6.66
N THR A 162 0.26 -4.59 7.81
CA THR A 162 0.10 -5.89 8.45
C THR A 162 -0.74 -6.82 7.57
N ALA A 163 -1.81 -6.29 6.98
CA ALA A 163 -2.67 -7.02 6.06
C ALA A 163 -1.93 -7.45 4.79
N VAL A 164 -1.21 -6.54 4.12
CA VAL A 164 -0.39 -6.84 2.94
C VAL A 164 0.59 -7.96 3.23
N LYS A 165 1.33 -7.85 4.33
CA LYS A 165 2.35 -8.84 4.70
C LYS A 165 1.73 -10.21 4.97
N TRP A 166 0.54 -10.26 5.57
CA TRP A 166 -0.16 -11.53 5.75
C TRP A 166 -0.59 -12.10 4.40
N ALA A 167 -1.30 -11.32 3.59
CA ALA A 167 -1.88 -11.76 2.33
C ALA A 167 -0.83 -12.32 1.36
N GLN A 168 0.30 -11.62 1.22
CA GLN A 168 1.43 -12.05 0.38
C GLN A 168 2.00 -13.43 0.77
N ASN A 169 1.89 -13.81 2.04
CA ASN A 169 2.49 -15.06 2.54
C ASN A 169 1.49 -16.24 2.57
N HIS A 170 0.19 -15.99 2.45
CA HIS A 170 -0.85 -17.00 2.70
C HIS A 170 -1.81 -17.16 1.53
N VAL A 171 -2.33 -16.08 0.95
CA VAL A 171 -3.48 -16.15 0.03
C VAL A 171 -3.22 -17.01 -1.20
N ASP A 172 -2.12 -16.76 -1.91
CA ASP A 172 -1.75 -17.55 -3.10
C ASP A 172 -1.37 -18.99 -2.72
N LYS A 173 -0.74 -19.17 -1.55
CA LYS A 173 -0.33 -20.49 -1.05
C LYS A 173 -1.55 -21.35 -0.72
N ASP A 174 -2.47 -20.80 0.06
CA ASP A 174 -3.67 -21.47 0.53
C ASP A 174 -4.63 -21.72 -0.64
N TRP A 175 -4.66 -20.86 -1.66
CA TRP A 175 -5.38 -21.13 -2.91
C TRP A 175 -4.84 -22.35 -3.64
N ASN A 176 -3.52 -22.47 -3.77
CA ASN A 176 -2.90 -23.64 -4.40
C ASN A 176 -3.24 -24.91 -3.63
N GLU A 177 -3.14 -24.88 -2.30
CA GLU A 177 -3.53 -26.01 -1.45
C GLU A 177 -5.02 -26.38 -1.60
N TRP A 178 -5.89 -25.37 -1.72
CA TRP A 178 -7.33 -25.56 -1.91
C TRP A 178 -7.67 -26.23 -3.24
N THR A 179 -6.99 -25.83 -4.31
CA THR A 179 -7.27 -26.30 -5.68
C THR A 179 -6.47 -27.54 -6.09
N SER A 180 -5.47 -27.94 -5.32
CA SER A 180 -4.65 -29.14 -5.59
C SER A 180 -5.32 -30.46 -5.20
N GLY A 181 -6.50 -30.42 -4.56
CA GLY A 181 -7.18 -31.58 -3.95
C GLY A 181 -8.05 -32.45 -4.86
N ASP A 182 -8.20 -32.13 -6.14
CA ASP A 182 -9.05 -32.88 -7.09
C ASP A 182 -8.25 -33.73 -8.11
N SER A 183 -6.97 -33.99 -7.83
CA SER A 183 -6.10 -34.82 -8.66
C SER A 183 -5.58 -36.05 -7.90
N ASP A 184 -6.51 -36.95 -7.50
CA ASP A 184 -6.43 -38.44 -7.51
C ASP A 184 -7.44 -39.10 -6.55
#